data_AF-A0A2E3J7Y5-F1
#
_entry.id   AF-A0A2E3J7Y5-F1
#
_cell.length_a   1.000
_cell.length_b   1.000
_cell.length_c   1.000
_cell.angle_alpha   90.00
_cell.angle_beta   90.00
_cell.angle_gamma   90.00
#
_symmetry.space_group_name_H-M   'P 1'
#
loop_
_entity.id
_entity.type
_entity.pdbx_description
1 polymer ?
#
loop_
_entity_poly.entity_id
_entity_poly.type
_entity_poly.pdbx_seq_one_letter_code
_entity_poly.pdbx_strand_id
1 'polypeptide(L)'
;MIEACREAGVLLSINLITRYSAVTCKGRDLVDQGVVGKILGLQFHVMVDKPTSYWSGGYSGRVKTDWRPSVEQSGGGVLVMNLMQDIDRFRYMTGLEVVRAYSEYDTFVTDVEVEDYLAVTYRYNNGVIGNATASSCAKGRGGTGNRTLGTEGQILFDSPRLRVFNTGDFEFLVAGEWNDIEVDLEQYDRQVYTEEICRGRLQRQRAGHPRHGG
;
A
#
# COMPACT_ATOMS: atom_id res chain seq x y z
N MET A 1 5.66 9.07 -19.31
CA MET A 1 6.64 8.15 -18.69
C MET A 1 6.55 6.73 -19.23
N ILE A 2 5.39 6.05 -19.15
CA ILE A 2 5.25 4.66 -19.65
C ILE A 2 5.66 4.54 -21.12
N GLU A 3 5.13 5.39 -22.00
CA GLU A 3 5.47 5.38 -23.42
C GLU A 3 6.95 5.66 -23.67
N ALA A 4 7.48 6.74 -23.08
CA ALA A 4 8.89 7.10 -23.20
C ALA A 4 9.84 5.98 -22.75
N CYS A 5 9.54 5.27 -21.67
CA CYS A 5 10.34 4.12 -21.23
C CYS A 5 10.23 2.93 -22.19
N ARG A 6 9.06 2.71 -22.81
CA ARG A 6 8.85 1.69 -23.84
C ARG A 6 9.67 2.00 -25.08
N GLU A 7 9.59 3.23 -25.59
CA GLU A 7 10.37 3.71 -26.74
C GLU A 7 11.88 3.63 -26.49
N ALA A 8 12.32 4.00 -25.29
CA ALA A 8 13.73 3.92 -24.90
C ALA A 8 14.21 2.51 -24.56
N GLY A 9 13.32 1.50 -24.54
CA GLY A 9 13.65 0.12 -24.19
C GLY A 9 14.09 -0.10 -22.73
N VAL A 10 13.84 0.86 -21.84
CA VAL A 10 14.27 0.81 -20.43
C VAL A 10 13.16 0.28 -19.52
N LEU A 11 13.55 -0.28 -18.38
CA LEU A 11 12.60 -0.69 -17.34
C LEU A 11 12.15 0.51 -16.52
N LEU A 12 10.84 0.61 -16.31
CA LEU A 12 10.20 1.56 -15.40
C LEU A 12 9.63 0.78 -14.20
N SER A 13 9.98 1.20 -12.99
CA SER A 13 9.44 0.65 -11.73
C SER A 13 8.92 1.78 -10.85
N ILE A 14 7.94 1.46 -10.02
CA ILE A 14 7.35 2.37 -9.04
C ILE A 14 7.67 1.83 -7.65
N ASN A 15 8.08 2.71 -6.74
CA ASN A 15 8.55 2.36 -5.41
C ASN A 15 7.40 2.03 -4.43
N LEU A 16 6.73 0.90 -4.66
CA LEU A 16 5.60 0.39 -3.88
C LEU A 16 6.08 -0.64 -2.85
N ILE A 17 6.82 -0.16 -1.86
CA ILE A 17 7.57 -1.02 -0.92
C ILE A 17 6.68 -1.85 0.00
N THR A 18 5.45 -1.43 0.25
CA THR A 18 4.54 -2.14 1.18
C THR A 18 4.18 -3.53 0.67
N ARG A 19 4.17 -3.74 -0.65
CA ARG A 19 3.97 -5.06 -1.29
C ARG A 19 4.89 -6.15 -0.75
N TYR A 20 6.10 -5.76 -0.39
CA TYR A 20 7.16 -6.66 0.01
C TYR A 20 7.26 -6.82 1.53
N SER A 21 6.39 -6.17 2.32
CA SER A 21 6.40 -6.32 3.77
C SER A 21 5.84 -7.67 4.21
N ALA A 22 6.39 -8.23 5.29
CA ALA A 22 6.01 -9.54 5.82
C ALA A 22 4.49 -9.69 6.05
N VAL A 23 3.89 -8.67 6.67
CA VAL A 23 2.44 -8.62 6.93
C VAL A 23 1.62 -8.60 5.64
N THR A 24 2.13 -8.01 4.57
CA THR A 24 1.44 -7.94 3.27
C THR A 24 1.54 -9.27 2.54
N CYS A 25 2.74 -9.86 2.48
CA CYS A 25 2.94 -11.17 1.87
C CYS A 25 2.10 -12.24 2.58
N LYS A 26 2.17 -12.30 3.92
CA LYS A 26 1.35 -13.24 4.69
C LYS A 26 -0.15 -12.97 4.55
N GLY A 27 -0.55 -11.69 4.54
CA GLY A 27 -1.94 -11.30 4.32
C GLY A 27 -2.46 -11.77 2.96
N ARG A 28 -1.65 -11.64 1.92
CA ARG A 28 -1.94 -12.17 0.59
C ARG A 28 -2.05 -13.69 0.61
N ASP A 29 -1.12 -14.41 1.22
CA ASP A 29 -1.16 -15.88 1.29
C ASP A 29 -2.46 -16.38 1.94
N LEU A 30 -2.92 -15.72 3.01
CA LEU A 30 -4.18 -16.06 3.67
C LEU A 30 -5.41 -15.80 2.78
N VAL A 31 -5.39 -14.72 2.00
CA VAL A 31 -6.44 -14.42 1.02
C VAL A 31 -6.43 -15.46 -0.11
N ASP A 32 -5.26 -15.77 -0.66
CA ASP A 32 -5.07 -16.74 -1.75
C ASP A 32 -5.46 -18.17 -1.31
N GLN A 33 -5.25 -18.52 -0.03
CA GLN A 33 -5.72 -19.78 0.58
C GLN A 33 -7.23 -19.81 0.86
N GLY A 34 -7.94 -18.70 0.69
CA GLY A 34 -9.37 -18.60 0.94
C GLY A 34 -9.76 -18.56 2.43
N VAL A 35 -8.82 -18.23 3.33
CA VAL A 35 -9.04 -18.21 4.79
C VAL A 35 -10.23 -17.33 5.18
N VAL A 36 -10.42 -16.21 4.48
CA VAL A 36 -11.54 -15.29 4.71
C VAL A 36 -12.69 -15.46 3.70
N GLY A 37 -12.62 -16.45 2.82
CA GLY A 37 -13.60 -16.65 1.75
C GLY A 37 -13.59 -15.51 0.71
N LYS A 38 -14.77 -15.11 0.23
CA LYS A 38 -14.89 -14.02 -0.76
C LYS A 38 -14.77 -12.68 -0.07
N ILE A 39 -13.96 -11.77 -0.62
CA ILE A 39 -13.81 -10.41 -0.08
C ILE A 39 -15.17 -9.68 -0.10
N LEU A 40 -15.53 -9.08 1.03
CA LEU A 40 -16.74 -8.29 1.25
C LEU A 40 -16.45 -6.80 1.47
N GLY A 41 -15.28 -6.46 2.00
CA GLY A 41 -14.94 -5.09 2.33
C GLY A 41 -13.46 -4.89 2.61
N LEU A 42 -12.99 -3.68 2.31
CA LEU A 42 -11.61 -3.23 2.58
C LEU A 42 -11.68 -1.92 3.34
N GLN A 43 -10.99 -1.83 4.47
CA GLN A 43 -10.95 -0.62 5.28
C GLN A 43 -9.51 -0.38 5.70
N PHE A 44 -8.99 0.81 5.40
CA PHE A 44 -7.61 1.12 5.74
C PHE A 44 -7.37 2.61 5.91
N HIS A 45 -6.42 2.94 6.77
CA HIS A 45 -6.08 4.32 7.05
C HIS A 45 -4.59 4.53 7.24
N VAL A 46 -4.20 5.79 7.04
CA VAL A 46 -2.88 6.32 7.39
C VAL A 46 -3.08 7.47 8.37
N MET A 47 -2.66 7.28 9.62
CA MET A 47 -2.78 8.29 10.67
C MET A 47 -1.39 8.68 11.17
N VAL A 48 -0.86 9.78 10.65
CA VAL A 48 0.48 10.26 10.99
C VAL A 48 0.45 11.72 11.42
N ASP A 49 1.35 12.09 12.33
CA ASP A 49 1.59 13.48 12.74
C ASP A 49 2.92 13.93 12.13
N LYS A 50 2.88 14.62 10.99
CA LYS A 50 4.08 15.15 10.34
C LYS A 50 4.55 16.38 11.12
N PRO A 51 5.83 16.44 11.55
CA PRO A 51 6.38 17.69 12.06
C PRO A 51 6.44 18.72 10.92
N THR A 52 6.37 20.02 11.24
CA THR A 52 6.46 21.10 10.24
C THR A 52 7.70 20.98 9.35
N SER A 53 8.82 20.52 9.91
CA SER A 53 10.07 20.28 9.17
C SER A 53 9.94 19.23 8.06
N TYR A 54 8.92 18.37 8.07
CA TYR A 54 8.67 17.42 6.99
C TYR A 54 8.47 18.12 5.64
N TRP A 55 7.76 19.25 5.64
CA TRP A 55 7.36 19.95 4.41
C TRP A 55 8.54 20.62 3.71
N SER A 56 9.53 21.10 4.45
CA SER A 56 10.74 21.75 3.90
C SER A 56 12.00 20.87 3.89
N GLY A 57 12.03 19.80 4.71
CA GLY A 57 13.22 19.02 5.03
C GLY A 57 13.08 17.50 4.86
N GLY A 58 11.83 17.01 4.72
CA GLY A 58 11.51 15.60 4.93
C GLY A 58 11.78 15.15 6.37
N TYR A 59 11.56 13.86 6.65
CA TYR A 59 11.77 13.32 8.01
C TYR A 59 13.24 13.35 8.46
N SER A 60 14.18 13.19 7.54
CA SER A 60 15.61 13.15 7.87
C SER A 60 16.26 14.54 7.92
N GLY A 61 15.58 15.58 7.42
CA GLY A 61 16.16 16.91 7.23
C GLY A 61 17.29 16.96 6.18
N ARG A 62 17.62 15.84 5.50
CA ARG A 62 18.75 15.76 4.57
C ARG A 62 18.51 16.50 3.25
N VAL A 63 17.25 16.75 2.91
CA VAL A 63 16.84 17.37 1.65
C VAL A 63 16.08 18.64 1.99
N LYS A 64 16.63 19.81 1.67
CA LYS A 64 15.98 21.11 1.88
C LYS A 64 15.32 21.56 0.58
N THR A 65 14.01 21.38 0.50
CA THR A 65 13.19 21.62 -0.70
C THR A 65 11.75 21.92 -0.31
N ASP A 66 11.02 22.63 -1.15
CA ASP A 66 9.62 23.03 -1.00
C ASP A 66 8.64 22.22 -1.88
N TRP A 67 9.08 21.10 -2.45
CA TRP A 67 8.23 20.34 -3.36
C TRP A 67 7.03 19.65 -2.70
N ARG A 68 7.13 19.29 -1.41
CA ARG A 68 6.07 18.61 -0.69
C ARG A 68 4.82 19.48 -0.48
N PRO A 69 4.93 20.73 -0.03
CA PRO A 69 3.74 21.56 0.16
C PRO A 69 3.06 22.01 -1.14
N SER A 70 3.73 21.91 -2.29
CA SER A 70 3.24 22.41 -3.58
C SER A 70 2.36 21.39 -4.30
N VAL A 71 1.15 21.77 -4.70
CA VAL A 71 0.29 20.93 -5.55
C VAL A 71 0.92 20.68 -6.92
N GLU A 72 1.54 21.70 -7.52
CA GLU A 72 2.17 21.61 -8.85
C GLU A 72 3.31 20.59 -8.87
N GLN A 73 4.13 20.55 -7.82
CA GLN A 73 5.33 19.71 -7.79
C GLN A 73 5.07 18.30 -7.25
N SER A 74 4.21 18.15 -6.23
CA SER A 74 3.92 16.86 -5.59
C SER A 74 2.71 16.14 -6.17
N GLY A 75 1.76 16.90 -6.74
CA GLY A 75 0.45 16.39 -7.16
C GLY A 75 -0.55 16.14 -6.03
N GLY A 76 -0.19 16.40 -4.77
CA GLY A 76 -1.06 16.19 -3.61
C GLY A 76 -0.29 15.89 -2.33
N GLY A 77 -1.03 15.74 -1.25
CA GLY A 77 -0.51 15.61 0.11
C GLY A 77 -0.53 14.18 0.59
N VAL A 78 -1.19 13.94 1.73
CA VAL A 78 -1.13 12.65 2.42
C VAL A 78 -1.63 11.48 1.56
N LEU A 79 -2.48 11.72 0.54
CA LEU A 79 -2.91 10.68 -0.40
C LEU A 79 -1.74 10.11 -1.19
N VAL A 80 -1.11 10.95 -2.00
CA VAL A 80 -0.04 10.55 -2.93
C VAL A 80 1.27 10.30 -2.19
N MET A 81 1.48 10.92 -1.02
CA MET A 81 2.70 10.71 -0.25
C MET A 81 2.66 9.46 0.62
N ASN A 82 1.48 9.01 1.04
CA ASN A 82 1.35 7.92 2.01
C ASN A 82 0.25 6.91 1.67
N LEU A 83 -1.01 7.35 1.52
CA LEU A 83 -2.14 6.42 1.34
C LEU A 83 -2.01 5.54 0.08
N MET A 84 -1.31 6.01 -0.97
CA MET A 84 -1.06 5.24 -2.18
C MET A 84 -0.41 3.87 -1.92
N GLN A 85 0.40 3.76 -0.86
CA GLN A 85 1.08 2.51 -0.49
C GLN A 85 0.08 1.49 0.07
N ASP A 86 -0.95 1.93 0.78
CA ASP A 86 -2.02 1.05 1.28
C ASP A 86 -3.01 0.70 0.18
N ILE A 87 -3.40 1.66 -0.67
CA ILE A 87 -4.23 1.38 -1.87
C ILE A 87 -3.59 0.26 -2.69
N ASP A 88 -2.29 0.39 -2.95
CA ASP A 88 -1.54 -0.61 -3.67
C ASP A 88 -1.41 -1.94 -2.91
N ARG A 89 -1.14 -1.88 -1.59
CA ARG A 89 -1.08 -3.08 -0.73
C ARG A 89 -2.34 -3.93 -0.86
N PHE A 90 -3.52 -3.34 -0.72
CA PHE A 90 -4.78 -4.09 -0.77
C PHE A 90 -5.11 -4.55 -2.20
N ARG A 91 -4.79 -3.75 -3.22
CA ARG A 91 -4.88 -4.18 -4.62
C ARG A 91 -4.00 -5.41 -4.87
N TYR A 92 -2.76 -5.40 -4.38
CA TYR A 92 -1.83 -6.52 -4.49
C TYR A 92 -2.29 -7.78 -3.74
N MET A 93 -2.79 -7.64 -2.51
CA MET A 93 -3.24 -8.78 -1.70
C MET A 93 -4.53 -9.43 -2.22
N THR A 94 -5.42 -8.65 -2.83
CA THR A 94 -6.77 -9.13 -3.18
C THR A 94 -7.01 -9.29 -4.68
N GLY A 95 -6.14 -8.72 -5.53
CA GLY A 95 -6.36 -8.64 -6.97
C GLY A 95 -7.53 -7.75 -7.39
N LEU A 96 -8.14 -7.00 -6.46
CA LEU A 96 -9.29 -6.16 -6.74
C LEU A 96 -8.87 -4.81 -7.32
N GLU A 97 -9.56 -4.41 -8.38
CA GLU A 97 -9.35 -3.13 -9.06
C GLU A 97 -10.45 -2.14 -8.69
N VAL A 98 -10.07 -0.91 -8.37
CA VAL A 98 -11.03 0.18 -8.14
C VAL A 98 -11.62 0.60 -9.49
N VAL A 99 -12.95 0.63 -9.58
CA VAL A 99 -13.69 1.08 -10.77
C VAL A 99 -14.40 2.42 -10.57
N ARG A 100 -14.54 2.88 -9.33
CA ARG A 100 -15.13 4.18 -8.98
C ARG A 100 -14.70 4.62 -7.59
N ALA A 101 -14.49 5.91 -7.37
CA ALA A 101 -14.18 6.50 -6.07
C ALA A 101 -15.00 7.78 -5.82
N TYR A 102 -15.26 8.08 -4.55
CA TYR A 102 -15.76 9.38 -4.06
C TYR A 102 -14.91 9.79 -2.88
N SER A 103 -14.54 11.06 -2.79
CA SER A 103 -13.68 11.57 -1.74
C SER A 103 -14.03 12.99 -1.33
N GLU A 104 -13.72 13.30 -0.08
CA GLU A 104 -13.65 14.65 0.47
C GLU A 104 -12.28 14.83 1.09
N TYR A 105 -11.68 16.00 0.94
CA TYR A 105 -10.35 16.32 1.45
C TYR A 105 -10.21 17.81 1.71
N ASP A 106 -9.32 18.18 2.62
CA ASP A 106 -8.96 19.57 2.89
C ASP A 106 -7.62 19.66 3.64
N THR A 107 -7.20 20.89 3.90
CA THR A 107 -6.04 21.24 4.71
C THR A 107 -6.48 21.95 5.98
N PHE A 108 -6.38 21.26 7.13
CA PHE A 108 -6.96 21.74 8.38
C PHE A 108 -5.95 22.33 9.36
N VAL A 109 -4.71 21.82 9.39
CA VAL A 109 -3.74 22.13 10.47
C VAL A 109 -2.40 22.60 9.93
N THR A 110 -1.98 22.10 8.77
CA THR A 110 -0.67 22.41 8.19
C THR A 110 -0.76 23.56 7.18
N ASP A 111 0.23 24.45 7.22
CA ASP A 111 0.32 25.60 6.31
C ASP A 111 0.97 25.18 4.97
N VAL A 112 0.19 24.49 4.14
CA VAL A 112 0.61 23.91 2.85
C VAL A 112 -0.54 23.94 1.84
N GLU A 113 -0.26 23.86 0.54
CA GLU A 113 -1.30 23.88 -0.50
C GLU A 113 -2.02 22.52 -0.67
N VAL A 114 -1.37 21.44 -0.24
CA VAL A 114 -1.83 20.06 -0.41
C VAL A 114 -2.68 19.57 0.76
N GLU A 115 -3.49 18.54 0.55
CA GLU A 115 -4.39 18.02 1.59
C GLU A 115 -3.63 17.37 2.75
N ASP A 116 -4.03 17.71 3.98
CA ASP A 116 -3.50 17.09 5.19
C ASP A 116 -4.47 16.12 5.85
N TYR A 117 -5.70 16.06 5.33
CA TYR A 117 -6.71 15.06 5.68
C TYR A 117 -7.60 14.73 4.48
N LEU A 118 -7.96 13.46 4.35
CA LEU A 118 -9.00 13.02 3.40
C LEU A 118 -9.75 11.77 3.85
N ALA A 119 -10.93 11.60 3.29
CA ALA A 119 -11.72 10.37 3.34
C ALA A 119 -12.16 9.97 1.93
N VAL A 120 -12.13 8.68 1.63
CA VAL A 120 -12.45 8.14 0.31
C VAL A 120 -13.22 6.83 0.42
N THR A 121 -14.21 6.65 -0.46
CA THR A 121 -14.97 5.42 -0.64
C THR A 121 -14.74 4.88 -2.05
N TYR A 122 -14.49 3.57 -2.16
CA TYR A 122 -14.20 2.87 -3.40
C TYR A 122 -15.30 1.87 -3.76
N ARG A 123 -15.53 1.68 -5.06
CA ARG A 123 -16.17 0.49 -5.64
C ARG A 123 -15.11 -0.32 -6.37
N TYR A 124 -15.07 -1.61 -6.13
CA TYR A 124 -14.18 -2.55 -6.81
C TYR A 124 -14.88 -3.28 -7.98
N ASN A 125 -14.09 -3.84 -8.90
CA ASN A 125 -14.53 -4.57 -10.08
C ASN A 125 -15.43 -5.78 -9.77
N ASN A 126 -15.31 -6.37 -8.58
CA ASN A 126 -16.17 -7.46 -8.11
C ASN A 126 -17.43 -6.98 -7.36
N GLY A 127 -17.68 -5.67 -7.33
CA GLY A 127 -18.82 -5.08 -6.61
C GLY A 127 -18.58 -4.79 -5.13
N VAL A 128 -17.43 -5.12 -4.55
CA VAL A 128 -17.11 -4.78 -3.14
C VAL A 128 -17.03 -3.27 -2.92
N ILE A 129 -17.39 -2.82 -1.71
CA ILE A 129 -17.17 -1.46 -1.24
C ILE A 129 -15.98 -1.46 -0.29
N GLY A 130 -15.10 -0.47 -0.44
CA GLY A 130 -14.08 -0.18 0.57
C GLY A 130 -14.07 1.28 0.94
N ASN A 131 -13.36 1.59 2.02
CA ASN A 131 -13.10 2.96 2.43
C ASN A 131 -11.65 3.12 2.87
N ALA A 132 -11.19 4.36 2.79
CA ALA A 132 -9.96 4.75 3.42
C ALA A 132 -9.98 6.17 3.95
N THR A 133 -9.15 6.42 4.96
CA THR A 133 -8.90 7.76 5.48
C THR A 133 -7.40 8.00 5.60
N ALA A 134 -6.96 9.23 5.42
CA ALA A 134 -5.55 9.56 5.61
C ALA A 134 -5.42 10.93 6.26
N SER A 135 -4.45 11.06 7.17
CA SER A 135 -4.13 12.30 7.83
C SER A 135 -2.63 12.44 8.05
N SER A 136 -2.07 13.60 7.70
CA SER A 136 -0.72 14.02 8.06
C SER A 136 -0.64 14.89 9.31
N CYS A 137 -1.78 15.18 9.93
CA CYS A 137 -1.91 16.06 11.10
C CYS A 137 -2.55 15.37 12.31
N ALA A 138 -2.67 14.04 12.29
CA ALA A 138 -3.32 13.24 13.34
C ALA A 138 -2.49 13.20 14.64
N LYS A 139 -2.80 14.10 15.59
CA LYS A 139 -2.17 14.15 16.91
C LYS A 139 -2.34 12.83 17.68
N GLY A 140 -1.30 12.44 18.41
CA GLY A 140 -1.23 11.13 19.07
C GLY A 140 -0.61 10.03 18.19
N ARG A 141 -0.60 10.21 16.86
CA ARG A 141 -0.12 9.24 15.87
C ARG A 141 -0.87 7.91 15.93
N GLY A 142 -0.66 7.11 14.89
CA GLY A 142 -1.10 5.73 14.86
C GLY A 142 -2.56 5.60 14.46
N GLY A 143 -2.88 4.43 13.93
CA GLY A 143 -4.23 4.02 13.63
C GLY A 143 -4.24 2.51 13.53
N THR A 144 -5.05 1.86 14.34
CA THR A 144 -5.23 0.40 14.30
C THR A 144 -6.50 0.07 13.53
N GLY A 145 -6.58 -1.15 12.99
CA GLY A 145 -7.82 -1.66 12.42
C GLY A 145 -7.93 -1.64 10.90
N ASN A 146 -6.81 -1.39 10.19
CA ASN A 146 -6.70 -1.75 8.77
C ASN A 146 -7.11 -3.21 8.62
N ARG A 147 -8.05 -3.51 7.72
CA ARG A 147 -8.61 -4.84 7.61
C ARG A 147 -9.13 -5.22 6.23
N THR A 148 -9.08 -6.51 5.99
CA THR A 148 -9.78 -7.20 4.90
C THR A 148 -10.92 -8.00 5.50
N LEU A 149 -12.15 -7.75 5.05
CA LEU A 149 -13.35 -8.49 5.44
C LEU A 149 -13.72 -9.45 4.32
N GLY A 150 -14.04 -10.69 4.67
CA GLY A 150 -14.57 -11.68 3.74
C GLY A 150 -15.75 -12.45 4.32
N THR A 151 -16.34 -13.34 3.52
CA THR A 151 -17.54 -14.09 3.89
C THR A 151 -17.32 -15.05 5.06
N GLU A 152 -16.11 -15.58 5.20
CA GLU A 152 -15.76 -16.58 6.20
C GLU A 152 -14.84 -16.03 7.29
N GLY A 153 -14.53 -14.73 7.29
CA GLY A 153 -13.55 -14.21 8.23
C GLY A 153 -13.07 -12.80 7.94
N GLN A 154 -12.05 -12.39 8.69
CA GLN A 154 -11.38 -11.11 8.47
C GLN A 154 -9.92 -11.14 8.93
N ILE A 155 -9.10 -10.31 8.30
CA ILE A 155 -7.70 -10.10 8.65
C ILE A 155 -7.54 -8.67 9.12
N LEU A 156 -7.02 -8.46 10.33
CA LEU A 156 -6.56 -7.18 10.86
C LEU A 156 -5.05 -7.08 10.69
N PHE A 157 -4.59 -5.93 10.19
CA PHE A 157 -3.18 -5.63 10.00
C PHE A 157 -2.68 -4.82 11.19
N ASP A 158 -1.99 -5.47 12.13
CA ASP A 158 -1.43 -4.88 13.35
C ASP A 158 0.08 -5.20 13.43
N SER A 159 0.86 -4.58 12.54
CA SER A 159 2.29 -4.86 12.41
C SER A 159 3.01 -4.82 13.78
N PRO A 160 3.78 -5.86 14.14
CA PRO A 160 4.34 -6.90 13.27
C PRO A 160 3.53 -8.19 13.15
N ARG A 161 2.23 -8.18 13.49
CA ARG A 161 1.37 -9.36 13.41
C ARG A 161 0.14 -9.14 12.52
N LEU A 162 -0.49 -10.23 12.15
CA LEU A 162 -1.84 -10.26 11.62
C LEU A 162 -2.76 -10.89 12.66
N ARG A 163 -3.92 -10.29 12.91
CA ARG A 163 -4.98 -10.97 13.66
C ARG A 163 -6.00 -11.51 12.67
N VAL A 164 -6.26 -12.81 12.72
CA VAL A 164 -7.10 -13.50 11.75
C VAL A 164 -8.25 -14.16 12.47
N PHE A 165 -9.46 -13.88 12.01
CA PHE A 165 -10.64 -14.62 12.40
C PHE A 165 -11.14 -15.37 11.17
N ASN A 166 -11.47 -16.65 11.32
CA ASN A 166 -12.10 -17.42 10.26
C ASN A 166 -13.10 -18.44 10.82
N THR A 167 -14.05 -18.88 9.99
CA THR A 167 -15.07 -19.89 10.33
C THR A 167 -14.73 -21.29 9.80
N GLY A 168 -13.76 -21.40 8.87
CA GLY A 168 -13.35 -22.65 8.26
C GLY A 168 -12.31 -23.45 9.07
N ASP A 169 -12.10 -24.69 8.68
CA ASP A 169 -11.11 -25.59 9.30
C ASP A 169 -9.75 -25.45 8.60
N PHE A 170 -8.77 -24.85 9.29
CA PHE A 170 -7.40 -24.67 8.81
C PHE A 170 -6.44 -25.14 9.89
N GLU A 171 -5.46 -25.97 9.53
CA GLU A 171 -4.55 -26.64 10.46
C GLU A 171 -3.76 -25.69 11.39
N PHE A 172 -3.60 -24.43 10.97
CA PHE A 172 -2.87 -23.39 11.69
C PHE A 172 -3.76 -22.33 12.36
N LEU A 173 -5.09 -22.50 12.36
CA LEU A 173 -6.05 -21.58 12.96
C LEU A 173 -7.08 -22.32 13.81
N VAL A 174 -7.51 -21.70 14.89
CA VAL A 174 -8.71 -22.11 15.63
C VAL A 174 -9.92 -21.40 15.02
N ALA A 175 -10.81 -22.18 14.41
CA ALA A 175 -12.04 -21.68 13.82
C ALA A 175 -12.95 -21.03 14.86
N GLY A 176 -13.56 -19.90 14.52
CA GLY A 176 -14.44 -19.15 15.42
C GLY A 176 -13.71 -18.32 16.48
N GLU A 177 -12.38 -18.24 16.42
CA GLU A 177 -11.55 -17.45 17.34
C GLU A 177 -10.62 -16.49 16.60
N TRP A 178 -10.11 -15.50 17.34
CA TRP A 178 -9.06 -14.61 16.84
C TRP A 178 -7.70 -15.25 17.05
N ASN A 179 -6.99 -15.46 15.96
CA ASN A 179 -5.65 -16.04 15.93
C ASN A 179 -4.62 -14.94 15.65
N ASP A 180 -3.58 -14.84 16.49
CA ASP A 180 -2.46 -13.95 16.26
C ASP A 180 -1.38 -14.68 15.45
N ILE A 181 -1.09 -14.18 14.25
CA ILE A 181 -0.06 -14.69 13.37
C ILE A 181 1.09 -13.69 13.38
N GLU A 182 2.17 -14.06 14.09
CA GLU A 182 3.44 -13.35 14.02
C GLU A 182 4.06 -13.53 12.63
N VAL A 183 4.66 -12.48 12.10
CA VAL A 183 5.40 -12.56 10.84
C VAL A 183 6.86 -12.21 11.06
N ASP A 184 7.74 -12.93 10.37
CA ASP A 184 9.17 -12.64 10.38
C ASP A 184 9.46 -11.39 9.54
N LEU A 185 9.88 -10.31 10.21
CA LEU A 185 10.20 -9.04 9.57
C LEU A 185 11.51 -9.10 8.78
N GLU A 186 12.43 -10.01 9.12
CA GLU A 186 13.73 -10.14 8.45
C GLU A 186 13.60 -10.85 7.09
N GLN A 187 12.60 -11.73 6.95
CA GLN A 187 12.33 -12.45 5.71
C GLN A 187 11.86 -11.54 4.55
N TYR A 188 11.48 -10.30 4.85
CA TYR A 188 10.76 -9.41 3.93
C TYR A 188 11.30 -7.97 4.01
N ASP A 189 12.59 -7.83 3.69
CA ASP A 189 13.30 -6.54 3.62
C ASP A 189 12.96 -5.77 2.33
N ARG A 190 12.91 -4.44 2.41
CA ARG A 190 12.86 -3.52 1.25
C ARG A 190 14.00 -3.76 0.25
N GLN A 191 15.08 -4.43 0.66
CA GLN A 191 16.10 -4.92 -0.27
C GLN A 191 15.52 -5.82 -1.38
N VAL A 192 14.49 -6.61 -1.07
CA VAL A 192 13.80 -7.47 -2.06
C VAL A 192 13.31 -6.64 -3.26
N TYR A 193 12.81 -5.42 -3.06
CA TYR A 193 12.43 -4.54 -4.17
C TYR A 193 13.62 -4.26 -5.11
N THR A 194 14.80 -3.98 -4.54
CA THR A 194 16.01 -3.70 -5.33
C THR A 194 16.48 -4.96 -6.05
N GLU A 195 16.43 -6.11 -5.40
CA GLU A 195 16.80 -7.40 -5.97
C GLU A 195 15.87 -7.82 -7.11
N GLU A 196 14.55 -7.65 -6.97
CA GLU A 196 13.58 -7.98 -8.03
C GLU A 196 13.79 -7.10 -9.27
N ILE A 197 14.11 -5.81 -9.11
CA ILE A 197 14.48 -4.94 -10.24
C ILE A 197 15.74 -5.46 -10.93
N CYS A 198 16.77 -5.80 -10.16
CA CYS A 198 18.01 -6.36 -10.70
C CYS A 198 17.75 -7.68 -11.43
N ARG A 199 16.92 -8.56 -10.87
CA ARG A 199 16.53 -9.84 -11.49
C ARG A 199 15.77 -9.64 -12.79
N GLY A 200 14.82 -8.70 -12.83
CA GLY A 200 14.09 -8.34 -14.05
C GLY A 200 15.01 -7.85 -15.18
N ARG A 201 16.06 -7.07 -14.85
CA ARG A 201 17.11 -6.69 -15.82
C ARG A 201 17.86 -7.91 -16.36
N LEU A 202 18.29 -8.81 -15.49
CA LEU A 202 19.06 -10.00 -15.87
C LEU A 202 18.25 -10.97 -16.75
N GLN A 203 16.97 -11.18 -16.44
CA GLN A 203 16.08 -12.03 -17.24
C GLN A 203 15.88 -11.47 -18.66
N ARG A 204 15.72 -10.15 -18.81
CA ARG A 204 15.65 -9.49 -20.13
C ARG A 204 16.95 -9.60 -20.93
N GLN A 205 18.10 -9.50 -20.27
CA GLN A 205 19.40 -9.72 -20.94
C GLN A 205 19.57 -11.16 -21.43
N ARG A 206 19.09 -12.15 -20.65
CA ARG A 206 19.12 -13.57 -21.02
C ARG A 206 18.12 -13.94 -22.11
N ALA A 207 16.98 -13.25 -22.19
CA ALA A 207 15.95 -13.50 -23.19
C ALA A 207 16.29 -13.02 -24.62
N GLY A 208 17.46 -12.41 -24.83
CA GLY A 208 17.97 -12.06 -26.16
C GLY A 208 17.08 -11.07 -26.92
N HIS A 209 17.35 -9.77 -26.79
CA HIS A 209 16.84 -8.83 -27.79
C HIS A 209 17.50 -9.16 -29.14
N PRO A 210 16.74 -9.39 -30.23
CA PRO A 210 17.35 -9.43 -31.56
C PRO A 210 18.00 -8.07 -31.79
N ARG A 211 19.32 -8.08 -32.04
CA ARG A 211 20.00 -6.89 -32.55
C ARG A 211 19.31 -6.57 -33.87
N HIS A 212 18.57 -5.46 -33.94
CA HIS A 212 18.23 -4.86 -35.21
C HIS A 212 19.55 -4.39 -35.85
N GLY A 213 20.15 -5.28 -36.64
CA GLY A 213 21.25 -4.94 -37.54
C GLY A 213 20.68 -4.22 -38.75
N GLY A 214 21.24 -3.05 -39.04
CA GLY A 214 21.20 -2.46 -40.38
C GLY A 214 22.23 -3.11 -41.31
#